data_AF-A0A7Y3W408-F1
#
_entry.id   AF-A0A7Y3W408-F1
#
_cell.length_a   1.000
_cell.length_b   1.000
_cell.length_c   1.000
_cell.angle_alpha   90.00
_cell.angle_beta   90.00
_cell.angle_gamma   90.00
#
_symmetry.space_group_name_H-M   'P 1'
#
loop_
_entity.id
_entity.type
_entity.pdbx_description
1 polymer ?
#
loop_
_entity_poly.entity_id
_entity_poly.type
_entity_poly.pdbx_seq_one_letter_code
_entity_poly.pdbx_strand_id
1 'polypeptide(L)'
;MTKPGKASISVGIIALGLLLAGVAVKLAVGTSEGAPRLLTMGSFGLLLAVLGNLVPKLAPLRDGTSDFGYRNAGRVLFLTGLAVLGTALLAPAEVMLSAASLIGLVGLALAGFSALPSSRNKDTQSMPTRSDQMKTAILLLFVGLAGAFGLILLDRLFGDQVAQWSAIVWVLILGVVATTRLSDFKRRN
;
A
#
# COMPACT_ATOMS: atom_id res chain seq x y z
N MET A 1 -8.13 -25.95 -4.45
CA MET A 1 -7.83 -24.82 -5.36
C MET A 1 -9.11 -24.03 -5.61
N THR A 2 -9.33 -22.95 -4.86
CA THR A 2 -10.46 -22.04 -5.09
C THR A 2 -10.11 -21.11 -6.25
N LYS A 3 -10.91 -21.14 -7.33
CA LYS A 3 -10.74 -20.26 -8.50
C LYS A 3 -10.63 -18.80 -8.01
N PRO A 4 -9.67 -17.99 -8.49
CA PRO A 4 -9.64 -16.57 -8.16
C PRO A 4 -11.01 -15.98 -8.52
N GLY A 5 -11.71 -15.48 -7.49
CA GLY A 5 -13.11 -15.06 -7.60
C GLY A 5 -13.26 -14.02 -8.70
N LYS A 6 -14.06 -14.33 -9.72
CA LYS A 6 -14.35 -13.47 -10.88
C LYS A 6 -14.71 -12.04 -10.47
N ALA A 7 -15.35 -11.89 -9.31
CA ALA A 7 -15.70 -10.61 -8.68
C ALA A 7 -14.50 -9.67 -8.43
N SER A 8 -13.33 -10.21 -8.07
CA SER A 8 -12.15 -9.38 -7.79
C SER A 8 -11.51 -8.81 -9.06
N ILE A 9 -11.54 -9.58 -10.15
CA ILE A 9 -11.00 -9.14 -11.44
C ILE A 9 -11.94 -8.08 -12.05
N SER A 10 -13.25 -8.31 -11.97
CA SER A 10 -14.24 -7.33 -12.44
C SER A 10 -14.16 -6.00 -11.69
N VAL A 11 -13.96 -6.00 -10.37
CA VAL A 11 -13.82 -4.75 -9.60
C VAL A 11 -12.55 -3.99 -10.00
N GLY A 12 -11.43 -4.69 -10.22
CA GLY A 12 -10.19 -4.06 -10.68
C GLY A 12 -10.32 -3.42 -12.07
N ILE A 13 -11.00 -4.11 -13.00
CA ILE A 13 -11.26 -3.59 -14.36
C ILE A 13 -12.19 -2.38 -14.31
N ILE A 14 -13.25 -2.42 -13.48
CA ILE A 14 -14.18 -1.30 -13.31
C ILE A 14 -13.46 -0.09 -12.70
N ALA A 15 -12.67 -0.28 -11.64
CA ALA A 15 -11.92 0.79 -11.01
C ALA A 15 -10.87 1.41 -11.95
N LEU A 16 -10.20 0.59 -12.78
CA LEU A 16 -9.30 1.08 -13.82
C LEU A 16 -10.05 1.85 -14.92
N GLY A 17 -11.22 1.38 -15.34
CA GLY A 17 -12.07 2.08 -16.30
C GLY A 17 -12.53 3.45 -15.78
N LEU A 18 -12.98 3.52 -14.52
CA LEU A 18 -13.37 4.76 -13.86
C LEU A 18 -12.20 5.74 -13.72
N LEU A 19 -11.01 5.24 -13.39
CA LEU A 19 -9.78 6.04 -13.37
C LEU A 19 -9.51 6.66 -14.74
N LEU A 20 -9.43 5.84 -15.79
CA LEU A 20 -9.12 6.31 -17.15
C LEU A 20 -10.19 7.28 -17.67
N ALA A 21 -11.46 7.03 -17.37
CA ALA A 21 -12.55 7.96 -17.69
C ALA A 21 -12.38 9.30 -16.95
N GLY A 22 -12.06 9.28 -15.66
CA GLY A 22 -11.80 10.50 -14.87
C GLY A 22 -10.63 11.32 -15.42
N VAL A 23 -9.56 10.65 -15.87
CA VAL A 23 -8.41 11.28 -16.53
C VAL A 23 -8.82 11.92 -17.85
N ALA A 24 -9.55 11.20 -18.68
CA ALA A 24 -10.05 11.73 -19.96
C ALA A 24 -10.93 12.97 -19.76
N VAL A 25 -11.81 12.97 -18.74
CA VAL A 25 -12.63 14.14 -18.39
C VAL A 25 -11.76 15.31 -17.93
N LYS A 26 -10.77 15.10 -17.05
CA LYS A 26 -9.88 16.18 -16.59
C LYS A 26 -9.03 16.78 -17.71
N LEU A 27 -8.61 15.97 -18.68
CA LEU A 27 -7.93 16.44 -19.88
C LEU A 27 -8.88 17.23 -20.80
N ALA A 28 -10.12 16.77 -20.96
CA ALA A 28 -11.13 17.44 -21.79
C ALA A 28 -11.61 18.79 -21.23
N VAL A 29 -11.69 18.93 -19.90
CA VAL A 29 -12.08 20.19 -19.22
C VAL A 29 -10.89 21.18 -19.15
N GLY A 30 -9.75 20.88 -19.77
CA GLY A 30 -8.60 21.78 -19.82
C GLY A 30 -7.80 21.87 -18.51
N THR A 31 -8.07 20.98 -17.55
CA THR A 31 -7.29 20.89 -16.30
C THR A 31 -6.08 19.97 -16.48
N SER A 32 -5.09 20.44 -17.23
CA SER A 32 -3.85 19.69 -17.52
C SER A 32 -3.08 19.31 -16.25
N GLU A 33 -3.18 20.11 -15.17
CA GLU A 33 -2.56 19.79 -13.88
C GLU A 33 -3.35 18.77 -13.04
N GLY A 34 -4.66 18.65 -13.27
CA GLY A 34 -5.53 17.75 -12.51
C GLY A 34 -5.40 16.28 -12.94
N ALA A 35 -5.23 16.05 -14.25
CA ALA A 35 -5.08 14.73 -14.84
C ALA A 35 -3.90 13.89 -14.30
N PRO A 36 -2.65 14.41 -14.22
CA PRO A 36 -1.52 13.65 -13.68
C PRO A 36 -1.69 13.38 -12.18
N ARG A 37 -2.25 14.32 -11.41
CA ARG A 37 -2.51 14.12 -9.97
C ARG A 37 -3.56 13.03 -9.74
N LEU A 38 -4.60 12.98 -10.57
CA LEU A 38 -5.65 11.96 -10.52
C LEU A 38 -5.09 10.59 -10.94
N LEU A 39 -4.26 10.53 -11.99
CA LEU A 39 -3.54 9.31 -12.38
C LEU A 39 -2.69 8.77 -11.23
N THR A 40 -1.86 9.61 -10.61
CA THR A 40 -0.98 9.19 -9.52
C THR A 40 -1.78 8.65 -8.33
N MET A 41 -2.72 9.45 -7.80
CA MET A 41 -3.47 9.06 -6.60
C MET A 41 -4.43 7.90 -6.85
N GLY A 42 -5.11 7.89 -7.99
CA GLY A 42 -6.00 6.80 -8.30
C GLY A 42 -5.25 5.50 -8.63
N SER A 43 -4.02 5.58 -9.16
CA SER A 43 -3.14 4.40 -9.30
C SER A 43 -2.72 3.85 -7.93
N PHE A 44 -2.41 4.71 -6.97
CA PHE A 44 -2.16 4.28 -5.59
C PHE A 44 -3.40 3.64 -4.94
N GLY A 45 -4.60 4.21 -5.17
CA GLY A 45 -5.86 3.62 -4.71
C GLY A 45 -6.12 2.23 -5.30
N LEU A 46 -5.90 2.08 -6.61
CA LEU A 46 -5.97 0.78 -7.30
C LEU A 46 -4.97 -0.22 -6.74
N LEU A 47 -3.72 0.20 -6.54
CA LEU A 47 -2.67 -0.63 -5.99
C LEU A 47 -3.04 -1.14 -4.59
N LEU A 48 -3.51 -0.26 -3.71
CA LEU A 48 -4.02 -0.62 -2.38
C LEU A 48 -5.19 -1.60 -2.45
N ALA A 49 -6.13 -1.39 -3.39
CA ALA A 49 -7.25 -2.30 -3.59
C ALA A 49 -6.79 -3.70 -4.02
N VAL A 50 -5.89 -3.78 -4.99
CA VAL A 50 -5.30 -5.04 -5.44
C VAL A 50 -4.55 -5.73 -4.31
N LEU A 51 -3.72 -4.98 -3.57
CA LEU A 51 -2.98 -5.50 -2.43
C LEU A 51 -3.88 -6.00 -1.32
N GLY A 52 -4.97 -5.30 -1.02
CA GLY A 52 -5.94 -5.76 -0.02
C GLY A 52 -6.54 -7.12 -0.34
N ASN A 53 -6.66 -7.47 -1.62
CA ASN A 53 -7.09 -8.80 -2.05
C ASN A 53 -5.94 -9.83 -2.13
N LEU A 54 -4.69 -9.38 -2.28
CA LEU A 54 -3.51 -10.26 -2.34
C LEU A 54 -2.95 -10.59 -0.96
N VAL A 55 -2.91 -9.65 -0.03
CA VAL A 55 -2.33 -9.81 1.31
C VAL A 55 -2.89 -11.04 2.05
N PRO A 56 -4.22 -11.32 2.06
CA PRO A 56 -4.74 -12.53 2.69
C PRO A 56 -4.32 -13.83 1.99
N LYS A 57 -4.04 -13.77 0.69
CA LYS A 57 -3.61 -14.93 -0.13
C LYS A 57 -2.11 -15.17 -0.04
N LEU A 58 -1.36 -14.12 0.30
CA LEU A 58 0.08 -14.13 0.51
C LEU A 58 0.45 -14.43 1.97
N ALA A 59 -0.53 -14.46 2.87
CA ALA A 59 -0.33 -14.86 4.26
C ALA A 59 0.22 -16.30 4.31
N PRO A 60 1.30 -16.56 5.04
CA PRO A 60 1.80 -17.92 5.20
C PRO A 60 0.71 -18.78 5.85
N LEU A 61 0.42 -19.94 5.26
CA LEU A 61 -0.58 -20.94 5.68
C LEU A 61 -0.27 -21.60 7.05
N ARG A 62 0.40 -20.89 7.95
CA ARG A 62 0.94 -21.42 9.19
C ARG A 62 0.21 -20.79 10.37
N ASP A 63 -0.62 -21.62 10.98
CA ASP A 63 -1.38 -21.41 12.22
C ASP A 63 -2.61 -20.52 12.10
N GLY A 64 -3.79 -21.13 12.28
CA GLY A 64 -5.13 -20.57 12.03
C GLY A 64 -5.53 -19.32 12.84
N THR A 65 -4.67 -18.83 13.73
CA THR A 65 -4.85 -17.56 14.45
C THR A 65 -4.27 -16.36 13.70
N SER A 66 -3.28 -16.56 12.82
CA SER A 66 -2.70 -15.49 11.99
C SER A 66 -3.59 -15.11 10.80
N ASP A 67 -4.47 -16.03 10.38
CA ASP A 67 -5.34 -15.90 9.20
C ASP A 67 -6.37 -14.75 9.36
N PHE A 68 -6.86 -14.49 10.57
CA PHE A 68 -7.80 -13.40 10.83
C PHE A 68 -7.15 -12.01 10.67
N GLY A 69 -5.92 -11.84 11.17
CA GLY A 69 -5.18 -10.58 11.09
C GLY A 69 -4.88 -10.19 9.65
N TYR A 70 -4.36 -11.11 8.84
CA TYR A 70 -4.09 -10.86 7.41
C TYR A 70 -5.36 -10.65 6.59
N ARG A 71 -6.46 -11.36 6.89
CA ARG A 71 -7.75 -11.13 6.23
C ARG A 71 -8.32 -9.74 6.56
N ASN A 72 -8.21 -9.31 7.82
CA ASN A 72 -8.66 -7.99 8.22
C ASN A 72 -7.78 -6.90 7.60
N ALA A 73 -6.45 -7.06 7.62
CA ALA A 73 -5.51 -6.15 6.95
C ALA A 73 -5.82 -6.04 5.44
N GLY A 74 -6.14 -7.15 4.79
CA GLY A 74 -6.56 -7.18 3.40
C GLY A 74 -7.85 -6.39 3.15
N ARG A 75 -8.87 -6.55 4.00
CA ARG A 75 -10.12 -5.77 3.91
C ARG A 75 -9.89 -4.28 4.13
N VAL A 76 -9.09 -3.93 5.13
CA VAL A 76 -8.75 -2.54 5.43
C VAL A 76 -8.04 -1.92 4.21
N LEU A 77 -6.99 -2.55 3.69
CA LEU A 77 -6.30 -2.08 2.48
C LEU A 77 -7.24 -1.94 1.28
N PHE A 78 -8.15 -2.90 1.09
CA PHE A 78 -9.11 -2.87 -0.01
C PHE A 78 -10.04 -1.66 0.10
N LEU A 79 -10.63 -1.45 1.28
CA LEU A 79 -11.52 -0.32 1.55
C LEU A 79 -10.77 1.02 1.48
N THR A 80 -9.54 1.07 1.98
CA THR A 80 -8.67 2.24 1.85
C THR A 80 -8.36 2.54 0.39
N GLY A 81 -8.05 1.53 -0.42
CA GLY A 81 -7.81 1.72 -1.85
C GLY A 81 -9.02 2.29 -2.59
N LEU A 82 -10.22 1.80 -2.27
CA LEU A 82 -11.47 2.36 -2.79
C LEU A 82 -11.72 3.79 -2.28
N ALA A 83 -11.43 4.07 -1.01
CA ALA A 83 -11.58 5.41 -0.45
C ALA A 83 -10.61 6.40 -1.12
N VAL A 84 -9.34 6.04 -1.29
CA VAL A 84 -8.33 6.84 -2.01
C VAL A 84 -8.77 7.08 -3.46
N LEU A 85 -9.27 6.05 -4.14
CA LEU A 85 -9.77 6.19 -5.51
C LEU A 85 -11.02 7.09 -5.59
N GLY A 86 -11.95 6.93 -4.65
CA GLY A 86 -13.13 7.80 -4.54
C GLY A 86 -12.75 9.25 -4.26
N THR A 87 -11.81 9.49 -3.35
CA THR A 87 -11.26 10.82 -3.08
C THR A 87 -10.56 11.39 -4.32
N ALA A 88 -9.78 10.59 -5.06
CA ALA A 88 -9.13 11.03 -6.29
C ALA A 88 -10.15 11.43 -7.38
N LEU A 89 -11.31 10.77 -7.44
CA LEU A 89 -12.33 11.06 -8.45
C LEU A 89 -13.26 12.22 -8.05
N LEU A 90 -13.58 12.34 -6.76
CA LEU A 90 -14.64 13.23 -6.27
C LEU A 90 -14.14 14.50 -5.57
N ALA A 91 -12.91 14.50 -5.04
CA ALA A 91 -12.42 15.64 -4.28
C ALA A 91 -11.99 16.80 -5.19
N PRO A 92 -12.11 18.06 -4.72
CA PRO A 92 -11.53 19.22 -5.39
C PRO A 92 -10.02 19.06 -5.57
N ALA A 93 -9.47 19.60 -6.66
CA ALA A 93 -8.07 19.39 -7.02
C ALA A 93 -7.08 19.94 -5.99
N GLU A 94 -7.46 20.96 -5.18
CA GLU A 94 -6.57 21.57 -4.19
C GLU A 94 -6.31 20.66 -2.98
N VAL A 95 -7.30 19.83 -2.62
CA VAL A 95 -7.32 18.97 -1.44
C VAL A 95 -7.24 17.48 -1.77
N MET A 96 -7.39 17.10 -3.05
CA MET A 96 -7.35 15.73 -3.50
C MET A 96 -6.09 14.98 -3.04
N LEU A 97 -4.91 15.57 -3.24
CA LEU A 97 -3.62 14.95 -2.88
C LEU A 97 -3.47 14.76 -1.38
N SER A 98 -3.81 15.76 -0.57
CA SER A 98 -3.66 15.70 0.89
C SER A 98 -4.68 14.75 1.53
N ALA A 99 -5.94 14.82 1.10
CA ALA A 99 -6.99 13.93 1.58
C ALA A 99 -6.70 12.46 1.21
N ALA A 100 -6.34 12.19 -0.05
CA ALA A 100 -5.98 10.85 -0.50
C ALA A 100 -4.74 10.31 0.25
N SER A 101 -3.75 11.15 0.50
CA SER A 101 -2.53 10.74 1.22
C SER A 101 -2.80 10.44 2.70
N LEU A 102 -3.61 11.26 3.38
CA LEU A 102 -4.02 11.00 4.76
C LEU A 102 -4.83 9.71 4.87
N ILE A 103 -5.79 9.50 3.97
CA ILE A 103 -6.58 8.26 3.93
C ILE A 103 -5.66 7.05 3.69
N GLY A 104 -4.71 7.17 2.76
CA GLY A 104 -3.71 6.14 2.47
C GLY A 104 -2.86 5.79 3.69
N LEU A 105 -2.31 6.78 4.38
CA LEU A 105 -1.49 6.60 5.59
C LEU A 105 -2.28 5.97 6.74
N VAL A 106 -3.48 6.47 7.03
CA VAL A 106 -4.34 5.94 8.10
C VAL A 106 -4.73 4.51 7.79
N GLY A 107 -5.13 4.22 6.54
CA GLY A 107 -5.48 2.87 6.12
C GLY A 107 -4.31 1.90 6.16
N LEU A 108 -3.11 2.32 5.75
CA LEU A 108 -1.89 1.52 5.87
C LEU A 108 -1.53 1.25 7.34
N ALA A 109 -1.68 2.23 8.22
CA ALA A 109 -1.43 2.06 9.64
C ALA A 109 -2.41 1.05 10.27
N LEU A 110 -3.71 1.16 9.95
CA LEU A 110 -4.73 0.22 10.42
C LEU A 110 -4.52 -1.20 9.87
N ALA A 111 -4.14 -1.31 8.59
CA ALA A 111 -3.81 -2.59 7.97
C ALA A 111 -2.53 -3.21 8.55
N GLY A 112 -1.50 -2.39 8.82
CA GLY A 112 -0.29 -2.82 9.50
C GLY A 112 -0.58 -3.29 10.93
N PHE A 113 -1.38 -2.54 11.69
CA PHE A 113 -1.76 -2.89 13.06
C PHE A 113 -2.55 -4.19 13.13
N SER A 114 -3.46 -4.42 12.17
CA SER A 114 -4.21 -5.68 12.08
C SER A 114 -3.38 -6.87 11.59
N ALA A 115 -2.29 -6.62 10.85
CA ALA A 115 -1.35 -7.65 10.41
C ALA A 115 -0.25 -7.96 11.45
N LEU A 116 -0.13 -7.19 12.54
CA LEU A 116 0.86 -7.44 13.58
C LEU A 116 0.56 -8.77 14.29
N PRO A 117 1.52 -9.69 14.39
CA PRO A 117 1.35 -10.89 15.19
C PRO A 117 1.20 -10.48 16.66
N SER A 118 0.06 -10.81 17.26
CA SER A 118 -0.15 -10.65 18.70
C SER A 118 0.97 -11.42 19.41
N SER A 119 1.88 -10.71 20.09
CA SER A 119 3.18 -11.22 20.57
C SER A 119 3.07 -12.19 21.77
N ARG A 120 1.96 -12.93 21.86
CA ARG A 120 1.65 -13.80 22.99
C ARG A 120 2.37 -15.14 23.00
N ASN A 121 3.20 -15.45 21.99
CA ASN A 121 4.06 -16.64 22.01
C ASN A 121 5.49 -16.27 21.60
N LYS A 122 6.29 -15.87 22.60
CA LYS A 122 7.74 -16.04 22.56
C LYS A 122 8.00 -17.50 22.91
N ASP A 123 8.37 -18.30 21.93
CA ASP A 123 9.28 -19.45 22.05
C ASP A 123 9.05 -20.40 20.88
N THR A 124 9.81 -20.22 19.81
CA THR A 124 10.41 -21.31 19.05
C THR A 124 11.38 -20.73 18.03
N GLN A 125 12.68 -20.83 18.34
CA GLN A 125 13.75 -20.73 17.35
C GLN A 125 13.53 -21.85 16.32
N SER A 126 12.85 -21.54 15.22
CA SER A 126 12.79 -22.43 14.06
C SER A 126 13.43 -21.72 12.87
N MET A 127 14.17 -22.50 12.08
CA MET A 127 14.93 -22.05 10.91
C MET A 127 14.10 -21.10 10.02
N PRO A 128 14.73 -20.14 9.31
CA PRO A 128 14.03 -19.24 8.41
C PRO A 128 13.26 -20.06 7.38
N THR A 129 11.94 -20.14 7.56
CA THR A 129 11.08 -20.83 6.59
C THR A 129 10.70 -19.86 5.49
N ARG A 130 10.27 -20.37 4.33
CA ARG A 130 9.74 -19.58 3.20
C ARG A 130 8.69 -18.52 3.64
N SER A 131 8.03 -18.76 4.76
CA SER A 131 7.13 -17.83 5.46
C SER A 131 7.79 -16.51 5.89
N ASP A 132 9.05 -16.52 6.36
CA ASP A 132 9.71 -15.31 6.89
C ASP A 132 10.17 -14.36 5.77
N GLN A 133 10.56 -14.91 4.61
CA GLN A 133 10.83 -14.10 3.41
C GLN A 133 9.56 -13.39 2.93
N MET A 134 8.42 -14.06 2.97
CA MET A 134 7.14 -13.52 2.53
C MET A 134 6.62 -12.41 3.47
N LYS A 135 6.74 -12.61 4.79
CA LYS A 135 6.46 -11.56 5.78
C LYS A 135 7.34 -10.33 5.58
N THR A 136 8.61 -10.53 5.27
CA THR A 136 9.56 -9.43 5.00
C THR A 136 9.19 -8.66 3.74
N ALA A 137 8.80 -9.35 2.66
CA ALA A 137 8.35 -8.73 1.42
C ALA A 137 7.06 -7.90 1.64
N ILE A 138 6.10 -8.44 2.38
CA ILE A 138 4.86 -7.72 2.73
C ILE A 138 5.21 -6.48 3.56
N LEU A 139 6.08 -6.59 4.57
CA LEU A 139 6.49 -5.47 5.41
C LEU A 139 7.20 -4.37 4.60
N LEU A 140 8.14 -4.75 3.73
CA LEU A 140 8.82 -3.81 2.82
C LEU A 140 7.83 -3.09 1.91
N LEU A 141 6.79 -3.79 1.46
CA LEU A 141 5.74 -3.23 0.63
C LEU A 141 4.87 -2.22 1.41
N PHE A 142 4.46 -2.54 2.64
CA PHE A 142 3.74 -1.61 3.51
C PHE A 142 4.56 -0.36 3.82
N VAL A 143 5.84 -0.55 4.16
CA VAL A 143 6.77 0.55 4.42
C VAL A 143 6.89 1.41 3.17
N GLY A 144 7.23 0.82 2.00
CA GLY A 144 7.36 1.56 0.75
C GLY A 144 6.12 2.40 0.37
N LEU A 145 4.93 1.83 0.55
CA LEU A 145 3.66 2.54 0.34
C LEU A 145 3.44 3.68 1.33
N ALA A 146 3.70 3.45 2.62
CA ALA A 146 3.58 4.50 3.64
C ALA A 146 4.56 5.65 3.36
N GLY A 147 5.77 5.32 2.90
CA GLY A 147 6.73 6.30 2.42
C GLY A 147 6.23 7.12 1.25
N ALA A 148 5.67 6.48 0.22
CA ALA A 148 5.15 7.18 -0.95
C ALA A 148 4.04 8.18 -0.58
N PHE A 149 3.07 7.79 0.25
CA PHE A 149 2.04 8.72 0.73
C PHE A 149 2.62 9.80 1.66
N GLY A 150 3.58 9.45 2.51
CA GLY A 150 4.26 10.38 3.39
C GLY A 150 4.99 11.48 2.61
N LEU A 151 5.74 11.10 1.57
CA LEU A 151 6.47 12.03 0.71
C LEU A 151 5.53 12.99 -0.02
N ILE A 152 4.41 12.48 -0.55
CA ILE A 152 3.42 13.33 -1.23
C ILE A 152 2.74 14.30 -0.26
N LEU A 153 2.50 13.87 0.98
CA LEU A 153 1.95 14.75 2.02
C LEU A 153 2.97 15.81 2.48
N LEU A 154 4.23 15.41 2.67
CA LEU A 154 5.34 16.30 3.03
C LEU A 154 5.57 17.36 1.96
N ASP A 155 5.56 16.96 0.68
CA ASP A 155 5.63 17.86 -0.47
C ASP A 155 4.53 18.92 -0.42
N ARG A 156 3.31 18.50 -0.13
CA ARG A 156 2.17 19.42 -0.06
C ARG A 156 2.22 20.38 1.13
N LEU A 157 2.73 19.93 2.28
CA LEU A 157 2.75 20.71 3.53
C LEU A 157 3.96 21.65 3.63
N PHE A 158 5.11 21.25 3.10
CA PHE A 158 6.38 21.93 3.33
C PHE A 158 7.10 22.36 2.03
N GLY A 159 6.57 21.98 0.86
CA GLY A 159 7.12 22.31 -0.45
C GLY A 159 8.27 21.39 -0.90
N ASP A 160 8.63 21.54 -2.18
CA ASP A 160 9.51 20.63 -2.93
C ASP A 160 10.85 20.31 -2.26
N GLN A 161 11.47 21.28 -1.57
CA GLN A 161 12.77 21.07 -0.94
C GLN A 161 12.71 20.02 0.17
N VAL A 162 11.67 20.04 1.01
CA VAL A 162 11.54 19.08 2.12
C VAL A 162 11.15 17.70 1.59
N ALA A 163 10.36 17.62 0.52
CA ALA A 163 10.03 16.37 -0.15
C ALA A 163 11.25 15.67 -0.75
N GLN A 164 12.15 16.43 -1.40
CA GLN A 164 13.37 15.86 -1.98
C GLN A 164 14.29 15.27 -0.90
N TRP A 165 14.52 16.01 0.19
CA TRP A 165 15.35 15.51 1.30
C TRP A 165 14.72 14.31 1.99
N SER A 166 13.42 14.33 2.23
CA SER A 166 12.72 13.19 2.82
C SER A 166 12.71 11.98 1.88
N ALA A 167 12.67 12.16 0.56
CA ALA A 167 12.79 11.07 -0.41
C ALA A 167 14.17 10.42 -0.36
N ILE A 168 15.24 11.22 -0.25
CA ILE A 168 16.62 10.72 -0.08
C ILE A 168 16.73 9.92 1.22
N VAL A 169 16.25 10.47 2.34
CA VAL A 169 16.24 9.79 3.64
C VAL A 169 15.43 8.48 3.56
N TRP A 170 14.31 8.50 2.85
CA TRP A 170 13.45 7.32 2.69
C TRP A 170 14.14 6.20 1.89
N VAL A 171 14.81 6.54 0.79
CA VAL A 171 15.59 5.57 -0.01
C VAL A 171 16.75 5.00 0.82
N LEU A 172 17.41 5.81 1.63
CA LEU A 172 18.46 5.35 2.54
C LEU A 172 17.91 4.37 3.58
N ILE A 173 16.75 4.67 4.19
CA ILE A 173 16.08 3.75 5.13
C ILE A 173 15.75 2.43 4.44
N LEU A 174 15.16 2.46 3.23
CA LEU A 174 14.86 1.24 2.47
C LEU A 174 16.14 0.45 2.13
N GLY A 175 17.22 1.13 1.74
CA GLY A 175 18.53 0.52 1.49
C GLY A 175 19.11 -0.16 2.73
N VAL A 176 19.05 0.49 3.89
CA VAL A 176 19.50 -0.09 5.18
C VAL A 176 18.64 -1.29 5.58
N VAL A 177 17.31 -1.19 5.46
CA VAL A 177 16.41 -2.31 5.79
C VAL A 177 16.63 -3.48 4.81
N ALA A 178 16.82 -3.22 3.52
CA ALA A 178 17.10 -4.26 2.54
C ALA A 178 18.47 -4.94 2.80
N THR A 179 19.51 -4.16 3.06
CA THR A 179 20.88 -4.67 3.30
C THR A 179 21.00 -5.47 4.60
N THR A 180 20.41 -4.99 5.70
CA THR A 180 20.38 -5.73 6.97
C THR A 180 19.71 -7.09 6.82
N ARG A 181 18.59 -7.15 6.08
CA ARG A 181 17.88 -8.42 5.80
C ARG A 181 18.64 -9.34 4.84
N LEU A 182 19.35 -8.80 3.84
CA LEU A 182 20.24 -9.56 2.97
C LEU A 182 21.43 -10.16 3.75
N SER A 183 22.02 -9.40 4.68
CA SER A 183 23.10 -9.91 5.53
C SER A 183 22.65 -11.02 6.48
N ASP A 184 21.43 -10.90 7.02
CA ASP A 184 20.82 -11.95 7.84
C ASP A 184 20.55 -13.23 7.05
N PHE A 185 20.22 -13.12 5.77
CA PHE A 185 20.04 -14.26 4.88
C PHE A 185 21.37 -14.95 4.58
N LYS A 186 22.42 -14.18 4.27
CA LYS A 186 23.77 -14.72 3.96
C LYS A 186 24.44 -15.39 5.16
N ARG A 187 24.11 -15.01 6.40
CA ARG A 187 24.65 -15.66 7.61
C ARG A 187 23.96 -16.98 7.97
N ARG A 188 22.80 -17.28 7.36
CA ARG A 188 21.97 -18.45 7.70
C ARG A 188 22.05 -19.58 6.67
N ASN A 189 22.71 -19.36 5.53
CA ASN A 189 22.98 -20.34 4.47
C ASN A 189 24.48 -20.45 4.25
#